data_AF-A0A3D2AQG6-F1
#
_entry.id   AF-A0A3D2AQG6-F1
#
_cell.length_a   1.000
_cell.length_b   1.000
_cell.length_c   1.000
_cell.angle_alpha   90.00
_cell.angle_beta   90.00
_cell.angle_gamma   90.00
#
_symmetry.space_group_name_H-M   'P 1'
#
loop_
_entity.id
_entity.type
_entity.pdbx_description
1 polymer ?
#
loop_
_entity_poly.entity_id
_entity_poly.type
_entity_poly.pdbx_seq_one_letter_code
_entity_poly.pdbx_strand_id
1 'polypeptide(L)'
;MEETVQSPTDIAVDKIVAETSCTPQEAASCLGWISGFVEAARCTNYSWQYPTTGQMAGRDYEIFDKIMEHGAVAAPGSAHEAVQAAVLDPSRDELTLTHDDRDELGSPRYCTVQVAIGVFGTS
;
A
#
# COMPACT_ATOMS: atom_id res chain seq x y z
N MET A 1 18.19 -9.19 -27.95
CA MET A 1 16.84 -8.94 -27.42
C MET A 1 17.08 -8.17 -26.15
N GLU A 2 16.88 -6.86 -26.17
CA GLU A 2 16.94 -6.05 -24.95
C GLU A 2 15.74 -6.45 -24.10
N GLU A 3 16.00 -7.14 -23.00
CA GLU A 3 15.01 -7.32 -21.93
C GLU A 3 14.76 -5.93 -21.35
N THR A 4 13.67 -5.28 -21.77
CA THR A 4 13.16 -4.09 -21.08
C THR A 4 12.79 -4.52 -19.68
N VAL A 5 13.68 -4.28 -18.73
CA VAL A 5 13.41 -4.44 -17.29
C VAL A 5 12.30 -3.44 -16.96
N GLN A 6 11.08 -3.93 -16.78
CA GLN A 6 9.97 -3.10 -16.32
C GLN A 6 10.30 -2.57 -14.92
N SER A 7 9.97 -1.31 -14.65
CA SER A 7 10.18 -0.75 -13.32
C SER A 7 9.22 -1.40 -12.32
N PRO A 8 9.55 -1.44 -11.00
CA PRO A 8 8.63 -1.91 -9.97
C PRO A 8 7.27 -1.20 -10.02
N THR A 9 7.26 0.08 -10.37
CA THR A 9 6.04 0.89 -10.55
C THR A 9 5.18 0.38 -11.70
N ASP A 10 5.77 0.09 -12.85
CA ASP A 10 5.02 -0.43 -14.01
C ASP A 10 4.41 -1.80 -13.71
N ILE A 11 5.18 -2.67 -13.04
CA ILE A 11 4.72 -3.99 -12.60
C ILE A 11 3.53 -3.87 -11.63
N ALA A 12 3.61 -2.95 -10.67
CA ALA A 12 2.53 -2.70 -9.73
C ALA A 12 1.26 -2.22 -10.45
N VAL A 13 1.38 -1.26 -11.37
CA VAL A 13 0.23 -0.75 -12.16
C VAL A 13 -0.43 -1.86 -12.96
N ASP A 14 0.34 -2.67 -13.68
CA ASP A 14 -0.17 -3.79 -14.48
C ASP A 14 -0.93 -4.81 -13.60
N LYS A 15 -0.40 -5.11 -12.41
CA LYS A 15 -1.03 -6.04 -11.45
C LYS A 15 -2.33 -5.48 -10.87
N ILE A 16 -2.35 -4.20 -10.49
CA ILE A 16 -3.56 -3.54 -9.99
C ILE A 16 -4.67 -3.57 -11.04
N VAL A 17 -4.33 -3.25 -12.30
CA VAL A 17 -5.29 -3.32 -13.43
C VAL A 17 -5.83 -4.73 -13.59
N ALA A 18 -4.97 -5.74 -13.54
CA ALA A 18 -5.36 -7.14 -13.69
C ALA A 18 -6.32 -7.62 -12.60
N GLU A 19 -6.10 -7.22 -11.34
CA GLU A 19 -6.91 -7.69 -10.21
C GLU A 19 -8.19 -6.89 -9.96
N THR A 20 -8.24 -5.62 -10.38
CA THR A 20 -9.39 -4.73 -10.11
C THR A 20 -10.21 -4.35 -11.33
N SER A 21 -9.70 -4.65 -12.54
CA SER A 21 -10.27 -4.19 -13.82
C SER A 21 -10.39 -2.66 -13.94
N CYS A 22 -9.62 -1.89 -13.18
CA CYS A 22 -9.53 -0.44 -13.33
C CYS A 22 -8.69 -0.07 -14.57
N THR A 23 -8.68 1.22 -14.93
CA THR A 23 -7.78 1.74 -15.96
C THR A 23 -6.34 1.86 -15.43
N PRO A 24 -5.31 1.84 -16.30
CA PRO A 24 -3.92 2.10 -15.90
C PRO A 24 -3.74 3.46 -15.22
N GLN A 25 -4.51 4.48 -15.62
CA GLN A 25 -4.48 5.81 -15.00
C GLN A 25 -5.01 5.77 -13.56
N GLU A 26 -6.11 5.05 -13.31
CA GLU A 26 -6.64 4.85 -11.95
C GLU A 26 -5.66 4.02 -11.10
N ALA A 27 -5.05 2.98 -11.66
CA ALA A 27 -4.03 2.19 -10.96
C ALA A 27 -2.81 3.04 -10.57
N ALA A 28 -2.31 3.89 -11.48
CA ALA A 28 -1.21 4.80 -11.20
C ALA A 28 -1.59 5.86 -10.14
N SER A 29 -2.83 6.38 -10.19
CA SER A 29 -3.36 7.28 -9.17
C SER A 29 -3.40 6.62 -7.78
N CYS A 30 -3.95 5.40 -7.71
CA CYS A 30 -3.99 4.61 -6.48
C CYS A 30 -2.58 4.34 -5.94
N LEU A 31 -1.63 3.95 -6.79
CA LEU A 31 -0.24 3.72 -6.38
C LEU A 31 0.43 5.00 -5.84
N GLY A 32 0.16 6.16 -6.46
CA GLY A 32 0.61 7.46 -5.96
C GLY A 32 -0.01 7.82 -4.61
N TRP A 33 -1.29 7.53 -4.43
CA TRP A 33 -2.01 7.70 -3.16
C TRP A 33 -1.39 6.83 -2.05
N ILE A 34 -1.11 5.55 -2.32
CA ILE A 34 -0.44 4.63 -1.38
C ILE A 34 0.97 5.14 -1.05
N SER A 35 1.73 5.58 -2.06
CA SER A 35 3.08 6.12 -1.88
C SER A 35 3.08 7.33 -0.94
N GLY A 36 2.06 8.19 -1.01
CA GLY A 36 1.88 9.32 -0.10
C GLY A 36 1.70 8.89 1.36
N PHE A 37 0.99 7.79 1.63
CA PHE A 37 0.88 7.23 2.99
C PHE A 37 2.20 6.66 3.49
N VAL A 38 2.94 5.96 2.64
CA VAL A 38 4.27 5.44 3.00
C VAL A 38 5.23 6.60 3.32
N GLU A 39 5.21 7.67 2.53
CA GLU A 39 6.00 8.88 2.83
C GLU A 39 5.57 9.55 4.14
N ALA A 40 4.26 9.67 4.39
CA ALA A 40 3.75 10.22 5.64
C ALA A 40 4.16 9.36 6.85
N ALA A 41 4.15 8.03 6.72
CA ALA A 41 4.65 7.11 7.73
C ALA A 41 6.14 7.35 8.01
N ARG A 42 6.98 7.46 6.96
CA ARG A 42 8.42 7.79 7.10
C ARG A 42 8.63 9.10 7.86
N CYS A 43 7.84 10.13 7.55
CA CYS A 43 7.91 11.45 8.21
C CYS A 43 7.42 11.44 9.66
N THR A 44 6.66 10.44 10.07
CA THR A 44 6.05 10.32 11.41
C THR A 44 6.62 9.15 12.20
N ASN A 45 7.86 8.75 11.90
CA ASN A 45 8.56 7.64 12.56
C ASN A 45 7.76 6.32 12.51
N TYR A 46 7.23 6.01 11.33
CA TYR A 46 6.39 4.84 11.04
C TYR A 46 5.15 4.72 11.94
N SER A 47 4.61 5.86 12.34
CA SER A 47 3.29 5.92 12.96
C SER A 47 2.23 5.45 11.97
N TRP A 48 1.10 4.99 12.51
CA TRP A 48 -0.03 4.54 11.71
C TRP A 48 -0.60 5.72 10.94
N GLN A 49 -0.95 5.48 9.68
CA GLN A 49 -1.60 6.50 8.87
C GLN A 49 -3.07 6.17 8.71
N TYR A 50 -3.89 7.22 8.78
CA TYR A 50 -5.34 7.11 8.76
C TYR A 50 -5.86 7.88 7.56
N PRO A 51 -6.40 7.20 6.53
CA PRO A 51 -7.14 7.87 5.49
C PRO A 51 -8.33 8.63 6.08
N THR A 52 -8.54 9.86 5.62
CA THR A 52 -9.72 10.64 5.97
C THR A 52 -10.98 10.01 5.36
N THR A 53 -12.16 10.30 5.93
CA THR A 53 -13.44 9.84 5.36
C THR A 53 -13.62 10.25 3.90
N GLY A 54 -13.11 11.43 3.50
CA GLY A 54 -13.14 11.87 2.11
C GLY A 54 -12.23 11.04 1.18
N GLN A 55 -11.06 10.62 1.67
CA GLN A 55 -10.18 9.71 0.93
C GLN A 55 -10.78 8.31 0.82
N MET A 56 -11.42 7.81 1.87
CA MET A 56 -12.10 6.51 1.87
C MET A 56 -13.34 6.47 0.95
N ALA A 57 -13.97 7.61 0.69
CA ALA A 57 -15.06 7.71 -0.29
C ALA A 57 -14.55 7.81 -1.75
N GLY A 58 -13.24 7.87 -1.94
CA GLY A 58 -12.61 8.07 -3.25
C GLY A 58 -12.29 6.77 -3.98
N ARG A 59 -12.10 6.90 -5.30
CA ARG A 59 -11.79 5.79 -6.20
C ARG A 59 -10.48 5.08 -5.87
N ASP A 60 -9.48 5.83 -5.43
CA ASP A 60 -8.17 5.27 -5.06
C ASP A 60 -8.29 4.29 -3.88
N TYR A 61 -9.14 4.61 -2.89
CA TYR A 61 -9.41 3.72 -1.77
C TYR A 61 -10.17 2.45 -2.20
N GLU A 62 -11.18 2.57 -3.07
CA GLU A 62 -11.90 1.40 -3.58
C GLU A 62 -10.99 0.40 -4.31
N ILE A 63 -9.97 0.90 -5.01
CA ILE A 63 -8.98 0.06 -5.71
C ILE A 63 -8.02 -0.54 -4.71
N PHE A 64 -7.51 0.28 -3.78
CA PHE A 64 -6.62 -0.15 -2.69
C PHE A 64 -7.24 -1.26 -1.84
N ASP A 65 -8.48 -1.09 -1.39
CA ASP A 65 -9.20 -2.05 -0.54
C ASP A 65 -9.38 -3.43 -1.24
N LYS A 66 -9.48 -3.44 -2.58
CA LYS A 66 -9.56 -4.68 -3.36
C LYS A 66 -8.24 -5.42 -3.51
N ILE A 67 -7.13 -4.68 -3.68
CA ILE A 67 -5.81 -5.29 -3.87
C ILE A 67 -5.13 -5.60 -2.55
N MET A 68 -5.55 -4.96 -1.47
CA MET A 68 -5.00 -5.09 -0.13
C MET A 68 -6.17 -5.13 0.85
N GLU A 69 -6.80 -6.30 0.98
CA GLU A 69 -7.91 -6.47 1.92
C GLU A 69 -7.45 -6.28 3.37
N HIS A 70 -8.39 -5.91 4.25
CA HIS A 70 -8.11 -5.74 5.67
C HIS A 70 -7.54 -7.02 6.31
N GLY A 71 -6.42 -6.92 7.01
CA GLY A 71 -5.72 -8.03 7.65
C GLY A 71 -5.05 -9.01 6.70
N ALA A 72 -5.05 -8.73 5.39
CA ALA A 72 -4.40 -9.57 4.41
C ALA A 72 -2.88 -9.41 4.43
N VAL A 73 -2.19 -10.52 4.15
CA VAL A 73 -0.76 -10.54 3.85
C VAL A 73 -0.62 -10.71 2.34
N ALA A 74 0.33 -10.01 1.73
CA ALA A 74 0.57 -10.13 0.30
C ALA A 74 0.83 -11.58 -0.12
N ALA A 75 0.02 -12.07 -1.04
CA ALA A 75 0.24 -13.36 -1.68
C ALA A 75 1.34 -13.23 -2.75
N PRO A 76 2.17 -14.27 -2.96
CA PRO A 76 3.17 -14.26 -4.03
C PRO A 76 2.53 -14.02 -5.40
N GLY A 77 3.06 -13.05 -6.15
CA GLY A 77 2.60 -12.65 -7.47
C GLY A 77 1.35 -11.75 -7.49
N SER A 78 0.85 -11.31 -6.34
CA SER A 78 -0.33 -10.42 -6.22
C SER A 78 -0.02 -8.95 -6.51
N ALA A 79 -1.06 -8.15 -6.71
CA ALA A 79 -0.97 -6.70 -6.74
C ALA A 79 -0.48 -6.13 -5.41
N HIS A 80 -0.87 -6.71 -4.27
CA HIS A 80 -0.34 -6.33 -2.94
C HIS A 80 1.19 -6.44 -2.89
N GLU A 81 1.74 -7.59 -3.29
CA GLU A 81 3.19 -7.81 -3.29
C GLU A 81 3.89 -6.82 -4.23
N ALA A 82 3.34 -6.62 -5.43
CA ALA A 82 3.91 -5.69 -6.40
C ALA A 82 3.89 -4.23 -5.91
N VAL A 83 2.80 -3.81 -5.25
CA VAL A 83 2.72 -2.49 -4.60
C VAL A 83 3.79 -2.36 -3.53
N GLN A 84 3.94 -3.35 -2.64
CA GLN A 84 5.00 -3.33 -1.62
C GLN A 84 6.39 -3.17 -2.23
N ALA A 85 6.69 -3.94 -3.28
CA ALA A 85 7.97 -3.86 -3.98
C ALA A 85 8.21 -2.49 -4.66
N ALA A 86 7.14 -1.78 -5.03
CA ALA A 86 7.22 -0.46 -5.64
C ALA A 86 7.39 0.68 -4.63
N VAL A 87 6.75 0.59 -3.46
CA VAL A 87 6.66 1.72 -2.50
C VAL A 87 7.57 1.59 -1.29
N LEU A 88 7.91 0.37 -0.87
CA LEU A 88 8.77 0.13 0.29
C LEU A 88 10.25 0.23 -0.09
N ASP A 89 11.04 0.71 0.86
CA ASP A 89 12.49 0.87 0.73
C ASP A 89 13.22 -0.09 1.69
N PRO A 90 13.78 -1.19 1.19
CA PRO A 90 14.52 -2.15 2.02
C PRO A 90 15.74 -1.54 2.72
N SER A 91 16.31 -0.44 2.21
CA SER A 91 17.43 0.25 2.87
C SER A 91 17.03 0.98 4.14
N ARG A 92 15.72 1.15 4.37
CA ARG A 92 15.11 1.71 5.57
C ARG A 92 14.51 0.65 6.49
N ASP A 93 14.80 -0.63 6.23
CA ASP A 93 14.23 -1.79 6.90
C ASP A 93 12.69 -1.85 6.79
N GLU A 94 12.10 -1.29 5.74
CA GLU A 94 10.67 -1.37 5.48
C GLU A 94 10.32 -2.74 4.91
N LEU A 95 9.49 -3.50 5.62
CA LEU A 95 9.25 -4.91 5.34
C LEU A 95 7.87 -5.15 4.74
N THR A 96 6.84 -4.62 5.41
CA THR A 96 5.46 -4.87 5.00
C THR A 96 4.59 -3.63 5.00
N LEU A 97 3.64 -3.59 4.05
CA LEU A 97 2.56 -2.63 4.02
C LEU A 97 1.27 -3.37 4.34
N THR A 98 0.57 -2.98 5.40
CA THR A 98 -0.68 -3.59 5.82
C THR A 98 -1.82 -2.58 5.82
N HIS A 99 -3.01 -3.12 5.57
CA HIS A 99 -4.29 -2.43 5.61
C HIS A 99 -5.14 -3.11 6.68
N ASP A 100 -5.60 -2.38 7.68
CA ASP A 100 -6.35 -2.95 8.80
C ASP A 100 -7.42 -1.99 9.35
N ASP A 101 -8.44 -2.54 9.98
CA ASP A 101 -9.35 -1.78 10.85
C ASP A 101 -8.73 -1.64 12.24
N ARG A 102 -8.61 -0.41 12.73
CA ARG A 102 -8.38 -0.18 14.16
C ARG A 102 -9.68 0.14 14.87
N ASP A 103 -9.99 -0.67 15.87
CA ASP A 103 -11.08 -0.41 16.80
C ASP A 103 -10.59 0.60 17.87
N GLU A 104 -10.56 1.89 17.53
CA GLU A 104 -10.60 2.93 18.57
C GLU A 104 -12.05 3.13 18.99
N LEU A 105 -12.33 2.85 20.27
CA LEU A 105 -13.64 2.92 20.92
C LEU A 105 -14.47 4.13 20.43
N GLY A 106 -15.44 3.85 19.56
CA GLY A 106 -16.54 4.77 19.24
C GLY A 106 -16.55 5.41 17.86
N SER A 107 -15.80 4.93 16.87
CA SER A 107 -15.84 5.49 15.51
C SER A 107 -16.01 4.45 14.40
N PRO A 108 -16.74 4.78 13.30
CA PRO A 108 -17.44 3.76 12.53
C PRO A 108 -16.59 2.95 11.53
N ARG A 109 -15.27 3.15 11.48
CA ARG A 109 -14.24 2.45 10.67
C ARG A 109 -13.02 3.35 10.62
N TYR A 110 -11.96 3.04 11.36
CA TYR A 110 -10.66 3.65 11.10
C TYR A 110 -9.82 2.63 10.34
N CYS A 111 -9.97 2.65 9.01
CA CYS A 111 -9.00 2.07 8.10
C CYS A 111 -7.62 2.66 8.40
N THR A 112 -6.61 1.80 8.36
CA THR A 112 -5.22 2.18 8.64
C THR A 112 -4.29 1.65 7.58
N VAL A 113 -3.28 2.44 7.25
CA VAL A 113 -2.14 2.02 6.45
C VAL A 113 -0.93 2.01 7.37
N GLN A 114 -0.30 0.84 7.51
CA GLN A 114 0.87 0.68 8.36
C GLN A 114 2.05 0.13 7.54
N VAL A 115 3.21 0.73 7.74
CA VAL A 115 4.49 0.21 7.27
C VAL A 115 5.17 -0.47 8.45
N ALA A 116 5.34 -1.79 8.39
CA ALA A 116 6.12 -2.50 9.38
C ALA A 116 7.61 -2.36 9.05
N ILE A 117 8.38 -1.98 10.05
CA ILE A 117 9.84 -1.91 9.99
C ILE A 117 10.46 -3.06 10.77
N GLY A 118 11.60 -3.56 10.30
CA GLY A 118 12.42 -4.49 11.06
C GLY A 118 12.96 -3.82 12.31
N VAL A 119 12.39 -4.13 13.48
CA VAL A 119 13.02 -3.73 14.75
C VAL A 119 14.27 -4.59 14.91
N PHE A 120 15.46 -4.02 14.71
CA PHE A 120 16.67 -4.61 15.28
C PHE A 120 16.44 -4.67 16.79
N GLY A 121 16.18 -5.88 17.30
CA GLY A 121 16.18 -6.14 18.72
C GLY A 121 17.51 -5.66 19.29
N THR A 122 17.48 -4.56 20.05
CA THR A 122 18.55 -4.29 21.00
C THR A 122 18.59 -5.49 21.94
N SER A 123 19.69 -6.24 21.83
CA SER A 123 20.07 -7.28 22.79
C SER A 123 20.17 -6.70 24.20
#